data_AF-A0A9E1F3S5-F1
#
_entry.id   AF-A0A9E1F3S5-F1
#
_cell.length_a   1.000
_cell.length_b   1.000
_cell.length_c   1.000
_cell.angle_alpha   90.00
_cell.angle_beta   90.00
_cell.angle_gamma   90.00
#
_symmetry.space_group_name_H-M   'P 1'
#
loop_
_entity.id
_entity.type
_entity.pdbx_description
1 polymer ?
#
loop_
_entity_poly.entity_id
_entity_poly.type
_entity_poly.pdbx_seq_one_letter_code
_entity_poly.pdbx_strand_id
1 'polypeptide(L)'
;MKKQKNEGITIIGLAVTIIVMLLLAGATISSIVGQKGIFANMTKTQNQTRLDEEKRILKASVVNAMSKDSVGNVTKDNLSQSLDQTVDEKYTIASEGNGVLKVTFEETKNEYYVFEDGTISSKKEYETNVIFAITPTTIPALKINQEKKIKAITNTENAELKWKSNDESIVKIVGNSTNEITIKGVAVGKAQIQAYLEIKNKSGQIEKVKTEVCNITVVSESQTPVEEIDFSMISGEQKRTIDLSSPVTTCELKPIIYPESARDSVELEWESSNPEVASVDENGIVTGNKNGTAVITVRTNNGKHAETTVEVQTSPTEIVLNAAELQIDIAQAQHTKLEAAIKPVTANVKTGITWSSSNSDVASVNQTGEVEAKSTGKTVISVVTENGCATDCTITVIDSSKYAIPDQSNPSSPTGAPDTTQSPSDDTFPWWLVAGAAAGVGAVVLGGATLIVGAVIGVVTAFVGFLTHLFWGW
;
A
#
# COMPACT_ATOMS: atom_id res chain seq x y z
N MET A 1 -126.91 2.59 13.90
CA MET A 1 -125.65 2.22 13.20
C MET A 1 -124.52 2.11 14.23
N LYS A 2 -123.62 1.11 14.14
CA LYS A 2 -122.49 0.94 15.07
C LYS A 2 -121.29 1.79 14.64
N LYS A 3 -120.72 2.62 15.54
CA LYS A 3 -119.31 3.07 15.55
C LYS A 3 -119.07 4.08 16.70
N GLN A 4 -118.60 3.60 17.86
CA GLN A 4 -117.85 4.38 18.88
C GLN A 4 -117.40 3.48 20.05
N LYS A 5 -116.44 2.57 19.79
CA LYS A 5 -115.71 1.85 20.87
C LYS A 5 -114.29 1.39 20.48
N ASN A 6 -113.74 1.89 19.37
CA ASN A 6 -112.43 1.42 18.88
C ASN A 6 -111.29 2.45 19.05
N GLU A 7 -111.57 3.75 19.16
CA GLU A 7 -110.52 4.78 19.08
C GLU A 7 -109.50 4.72 20.22
N GLY A 8 -109.93 4.47 21.46
CA GLY A 8 -109.02 4.30 22.61
C GLY A 8 -108.10 3.08 22.50
N ILE A 9 -108.59 1.96 21.95
CA ILE A 9 -107.77 0.76 21.73
C ILE A 9 -106.75 1.02 20.61
N THR A 10 -107.14 1.77 19.57
CA THR A 10 -106.23 2.15 18.48
C THR A 10 -105.11 3.09 18.98
N ILE A 11 -105.42 4.07 19.84
CA ILE A 11 -104.41 4.98 20.40
C ILE A 11 -103.45 4.25 21.35
N ILE A 12 -103.95 3.37 22.23
CA ILE A 12 -103.08 2.57 23.11
C ILE A 12 -102.23 1.59 22.29
N GLY A 13 -102.81 0.95 21.26
CA GLY A 13 -102.07 0.10 20.33
C GLY A 13 -100.96 0.85 19.60
N LEU A 14 -101.23 2.08 19.14
CA LEU A 14 -100.25 2.97 18.52
C LEU A 14 -99.15 3.40 19.50
N ALA A 15 -99.50 3.77 20.73
CA ALA A 15 -98.54 4.17 21.76
C ALA A 15 -97.62 3.00 22.15
N VAL A 16 -98.17 1.79 22.31
CA VAL A 16 -97.38 0.58 22.61
C VAL A 16 -96.48 0.21 21.44
N THR A 17 -96.93 0.27 20.18
CA THR A 17 -96.05 -0.01 19.04
C THR A 17 -94.95 1.04 18.88
N ILE A 18 -95.23 2.33 19.14
CA ILE A 18 -94.21 3.38 19.18
C ILE A 18 -93.19 3.11 20.30
N ILE A 19 -93.62 2.77 21.52
CA ILE A 19 -92.72 2.46 22.63
C ILE A 19 -91.87 1.22 22.31
N VAL A 20 -92.46 0.16 21.75
CA VAL A 20 -91.73 -1.04 21.33
C VAL A 20 -90.72 -0.73 20.22
N MET A 21 -91.08 0.09 19.21
CA MET A 21 -90.14 0.55 18.19
C MET A 21 -89.00 1.38 18.77
N LEU A 22 -89.27 2.27 19.74
CA LEU A 22 -88.24 3.07 20.41
C LEU A 22 -87.31 2.22 21.28
N LEU A 23 -87.83 1.19 21.96
CA LEU A 23 -87.01 0.24 22.72
C LEU A 23 -86.15 -0.64 21.80
N LEU A 24 -86.71 -1.12 20.68
CA LEU A 24 -85.95 -1.85 19.66
C LEU A 24 -84.88 -0.96 19.01
N ALA A 25 -85.19 0.31 18.71
CA ALA A 25 -84.23 1.29 18.21
C ALA A 25 -83.12 1.60 19.24
N GLY A 26 -83.46 1.72 20.52
CA GLY A 26 -82.48 1.87 21.60
C GLY A 26 -81.54 0.66 21.71
N ALA A 27 -82.08 -0.55 21.59
CA ALA A 27 -81.29 -1.78 21.60
C ALA A 27 -80.38 -1.91 20.36
N THR A 28 -80.87 -1.59 19.16
CA THR A 28 -80.03 -1.63 17.94
C THR A 28 -78.95 -0.55 17.97
N ILE A 29 -79.27 0.68 18.36
CA ILE A 29 -78.27 1.76 18.54
C ILE A 29 -77.21 1.36 19.58
N SER A 30 -77.62 0.76 20.70
CA SER A 30 -76.69 0.27 21.73
C SER A 30 -75.76 -0.85 21.20
N SER A 31 -76.30 -1.76 20.38
CA SER A 31 -75.51 -2.83 19.74
C SER A 31 -74.51 -2.33 18.68
N ILE A 32 -74.75 -1.14 18.11
CA ILE A 32 -73.90 -0.54 17.07
C ILE A 32 -72.86 0.42 17.69
N VAL A 33 -73.29 1.30 18.60
CA VAL A 33 -72.52 2.46 19.11
C VAL A 33 -72.05 2.28 20.58
N GLY A 34 -72.62 1.35 21.34
CA GLY A 34 -72.24 1.12 22.74
C GLY A 34 -70.79 0.63 22.91
N GLN A 35 -70.27 0.66 24.14
CA GLN A 35 -68.87 0.27 24.44
C GLN A 35 -68.49 -1.19 24.07
N LYS A 36 -69.49 -2.08 23.91
CA LYS A 36 -69.31 -3.45 23.38
C LYS A 36 -69.92 -3.63 21.98
N GLY A 37 -70.38 -2.55 21.37
CA GLY A 37 -71.04 -2.54 20.06
C GLY A 37 -70.06 -2.64 18.90
N ILE A 38 -70.63 -2.77 17.70
CA ILE A 38 -69.87 -3.07 16.47
C ILE A 38 -68.78 -2.03 16.21
N PHE A 39 -69.06 -0.73 16.33
CA PHE A 39 -68.03 0.30 16.08
C PHE A 39 -66.91 0.28 17.12
N ALA A 40 -67.22 0.14 18.41
CA ALA A 40 -66.21 0.06 19.47
C ALA A 40 -65.27 -1.15 19.27
N ASN A 41 -65.82 -2.30 18.88
CA ASN A 41 -65.03 -3.49 18.55
C ASN A 41 -64.23 -3.30 17.25
N MET A 42 -64.80 -2.68 16.22
CA MET A 42 -64.11 -2.39 14.95
C MET A 42 -62.91 -1.47 15.16
N THR A 43 -63.07 -0.36 15.89
CA THR A 43 -61.96 0.55 16.25
C THR A 43 -60.90 -0.15 17.09
N LYS A 44 -61.30 -1.01 18.04
CA LYS A 44 -60.36 -1.81 18.84
C LYS A 44 -59.55 -2.77 17.97
N THR A 45 -60.19 -3.50 17.06
CA THR A 45 -59.53 -4.41 16.12
C THR A 45 -58.60 -3.64 15.17
N GLN A 46 -59.05 -2.53 14.59
CA GLN A 46 -58.24 -1.69 13.70
C GLN A 46 -56.97 -1.17 14.39
N ASN A 47 -57.09 -0.71 15.65
CA ASN A 47 -55.95 -0.27 16.45
C ASN A 47 -55.00 -1.43 16.77
N GLN A 48 -55.52 -2.63 17.06
CA GLN A 48 -54.68 -3.82 17.30
C GLN A 48 -53.95 -4.25 16.02
N THR A 49 -54.65 -4.32 14.87
CA THR A 49 -54.03 -4.62 13.57
C THR A 49 -52.92 -3.63 13.23
N ARG A 50 -53.10 -2.33 13.53
CA ARG A 50 -52.07 -1.31 13.29
C ARG A 50 -50.86 -1.46 14.23
N LEU A 51 -51.09 -1.75 15.52
CA LEU A 51 -50.02 -2.08 16.47
C LEU A 51 -49.22 -3.33 16.06
N ASP A 52 -49.92 -4.37 15.59
CA ASP A 52 -49.29 -5.62 15.15
C ASP A 52 -48.45 -5.39 13.87
N GLU A 53 -48.92 -4.53 12.97
CA GLU A 53 -48.21 -4.15 11.74
C GLU A 53 -46.98 -3.28 12.01
N GLU A 54 -47.10 -2.23 12.83
CA GLU A 54 -45.95 -1.43 13.30
C GLU A 54 -44.88 -2.31 13.96
N LYS A 55 -45.28 -3.22 14.86
CA LYS A 55 -44.36 -4.14 15.55
C LYS A 55 -43.73 -5.14 14.57
N ARG A 56 -44.43 -5.53 13.50
CA ARG A 56 -43.90 -6.36 12.41
C ARG A 56 -42.87 -5.61 11.57
N ILE A 57 -43.17 -4.37 11.16
CA ILE A 57 -42.27 -3.51 10.40
C ILE A 57 -41.01 -3.22 11.22
N LEU A 58 -41.16 -2.68 12.43
CA LEU A 58 -40.05 -2.36 13.33
C LEU A 58 -39.14 -3.58 13.59
N LYS A 59 -39.71 -4.78 13.72
CA LYS A 59 -38.94 -6.02 13.84
C LYS A 59 -38.13 -6.35 12.58
N ALA A 60 -38.69 -6.13 11.39
CA ALA A 60 -37.94 -6.29 10.14
C ALA A 60 -36.82 -5.23 10.00
N SER A 61 -37.11 -3.97 10.34
CA SER A 61 -36.14 -2.87 10.32
C SER A 61 -34.99 -3.11 11.30
N VAL A 62 -35.26 -3.65 12.49
CA VAL A 62 -34.25 -4.03 13.48
C VAL A 62 -33.38 -5.18 13.00
N VAL A 63 -33.95 -6.23 12.37
CA VAL A 63 -33.16 -7.32 11.78
C VAL A 63 -32.25 -6.81 10.64
N ASN A 64 -32.75 -5.89 9.80
CA ASN A 64 -31.96 -5.23 8.76
C ASN A 64 -30.87 -4.30 9.33
N ALA A 65 -31.14 -3.64 10.46
CA ALA A 65 -30.17 -2.80 11.15
C ALA A 65 -29.00 -3.62 11.70
N MET A 66 -29.30 -4.74 12.38
CA MET A 66 -28.29 -5.67 12.90
C MET A 66 -27.46 -6.33 11.79
N SER A 67 -28.05 -6.67 10.64
CA SER A 67 -27.32 -7.31 9.54
C SER A 67 -26.28 -6.40 8.86
N LYS A 68 -26.37 -5.08 9.07
CA LYS A 68 -25.43 -4.07 8.56
C LYS A 68 -24.27 -3.77 9.52
N ASP A 69 -24.34 -4.20 10.77
CA ASP A 69 -23.27 -3.97 11.76
C ASP A 69 -22.35 -5.19 11.91
N SER A 70 -21.04 -4.93 11.96
CA SER A 70 -20.01 -5.98 12.10
C SER A 70 -20.04 -6.74 13.43
N VAL A 71 -20.74 -6.21 14.44
CA VAL A 71 -20.93 -6.83 15.76
C VAL A 71 -22.40 -7.27 15.95
N GLY A 72 -23.29 -6.96 15.01
CA GLY A 72 -24.71 -7.29 15.05
C GLY A 72 -25.57 -6.37 15.93
N ASN A 73 -25.07 -5.19 16.32
CA ASN A 73 -25.80 -4.29 17.24
C ASN A 73 -26.72 -3.29 16.52
N VAL A 74 -27.80 -2.91 17.21
CA VAL A 74 -28.68 -1.80 16.78
C VAL A 74 -28.13 -0.46 17.28
N THR A 75 -27.96 0.50 16.38
CA THR A 75 -27.56 1.88 16.63
C THR A 75 -28.63 2.83 16.11
N LYS A 76 -28.58 4.12 16.49
CA LYS A 76 -29.53 5.11 15.97
C LYS A 76 -29.47 5.19 14.44
N ASP A 77 -28.27 5.16 13.88
CA ASP A 77 -28.02 5.40 12.45
C ASP A 77 -28.45 4.20 11.59
N ASN A 78 -28.06 2.97 11.98
CA ASN A 78 -28.46 1.77 11.22
C ASN A 78 -29.96 1.43 11.36
N LEU A 79 -30.58 1.82 12.48
CA LEU A 79 -32.02 1.70 12.67
C LEU A 79 -32.79 2.73 11.84
N SER A 80 -32.38 4.00 11.87
CA SER A 80 -32.99 5.06 11.04
C SER A 80 -32.94 4.69 9.56
N GLN A 81 -31.75 4.35 9.04
CA GLN A 81 -31.58 3.95 7.63
C GLN A 81 -32.42 2.73 7.24
N SER A 82 -32.74 1.84 8.20
CA SER A 82 -33.55 0.65 7.94
C SER A 82 -35.05 0.93 8.05
N LEU A 83 -35.47 1.87 8.90
CA LEU A 83 -36.84 2.38 8.99
C LEU A 83 -37.18 3.23 7.74
N ASP A 84 -36.27 4.07 7.26
CA ASP A 84 -36.42 4.85 6.01
C ASP A 84 -36.67 3.99 4.76
N GLN A 85 -36.32 2.70 4.82
CA GLN A 85 -36.53 1.70 3.76
C GLN A 85 -37.84 0.91 3.91
N THR A 86 -38.55 1.03 5.04
CA THR A 86 -39.63 0.10 5.44
C THR A 86 -40.85 0.75 6.08
N VAL A 87 -40.77 2.03 6.46
CA VAL A 87 -41.86 2.81 7.07
C VAL A 87 -42.25 3.96 6.15
N ASP A 88 -43.49 3.94 5.66
CA ASP A 88 -44.03 5.01 4.80
C ASP A 88 -44.53 6.24 5.60
N GLU A 89 -44.74 6.10 6.92
CA GLU A 89 -45.12 7.21 7.81
C GLU A 89 -43.89 7.88 8.47
N LYS A 90 -44.10 9.05 9.07
CA LYS A 90 -43.04 9.72 9.83
C LYS A 90 -42.80 9.02 11.19
N TYR A 91 -41.55 8.97 11.60
CA TYR A 91 -41.15 8.46 12.90
C TYR A 91 -40.05 9.34 13.53
N THR A 92 -39.81 9.16 14.83
CA THR A 92 -38.69 9.81 15.54
C THR A 92 -37.92 8.78 16.35
N ILE A 93 -36.59 8.97 16.49
CA ILE A 93 -35.72 8.14 17.33
C ILE A 93 -34.98 9.00 18.36
N ALA A 94 -35.28 8.77 19.64
CA ALA A 94 -34.54 9.31 20.78
C ALA A 94 -33.68 8.22 21.43
N SER A 95 -32.59 8.59 22.11
CA SER A 95 -31.84 7.65 22.97
C SER A 95 -32.23 7.90 24.42
N GLU A 96 -32.52 6.82 25.14
CA GLU A 96 -32.89 6.85 26.56
C GLU A 96 -31.71 6.46 27.48
N GLY A 97 -30.49 6.38 26.93
CA GLY A 97 -29.31 5.86 27.63
C GLY A 97 -29.23 4.32 27.64
N ASN A 98 -28.17 3.77 28.25
CA ASN A 98 -27.95 2.33 28.46
C ASN A 98 -28.16 1.40 27.24
N GLY A 99 -27.99 1.92 26.02
CA GLY A 99 -28.22 1.16 24.78
C GLY A 99 -29.69 0.97 24.41
N VAL A 100 -30.55 1.92 24.82
CA VAL A 100 -31.98 1.95 24.51
C VAL A 100 -32.30 3.11 23.56
N LEU A 101 -33.06 2.81 22.51
CA LEU A 101 -33.60 3.75 21.54
C LEU A 101 -35.14 3.75 21.63
N LYS A 102 -35.75 4.91 21.87
CA LYS A 102 -37.20 5.09 21.81
C LYS A 102 -37.60 5.52 20.39
N VAL A 103 -38.37 4.67 19.73
CA VAL A 103 -38.97 4.91 18.41
C VAL A 103 -40.43 5.30 18.61
N THR A 104 -40.84 6.45 18.07
CA THR A 104 -42.23 6.93 18.11
C THR A 104 -42.75 7.15 16.70
N PHE A 105 -43.85 6.47 16.34
CA PHE A 105 -44.55 6.64 15.06
C PHE A 105 -45.47 7.88 15.14
N GLU A 106 -45.40 8.78 14.16
CA GLU A 106 -46.05 10.09 14.26
C GLU A 106 -47.57 10.06 14.05
N GLU A 107 -48.12 9.19 13.20
CA GLU A 107 -49.57 9.15 12.98
C GLU A 107 -50.31 8.48 14.14
N THR A 108 -49.64 7.53 14.79
CA THR A 108 -50.26 6.62 15.74
C THR A 108 -49.95 6.99 17.19
N LYS A 109 -48.84 7.72 17.40
CA LYS A 109 -48.23 8.06 18.70
C LYS A 109 -47.85 6.84 19.53
N ASN A 110 -47.73 5.68 18.89
CA ASN A 110 -47.22 4.47 19.53
C ASN A 110 -45.71 4.61 19.77
N GLU A 111 -45.28 4.21 20.97
CA GLU A 111 -43.89 4.26 21.42
C GLU A 111 -43.35 2.84 21.62
N TYR A 112 -42.17 2.58 21.05
CA TYR A 112 -41.42 1.33 21.17
C TYR A 112 -40.00 1.61 21.65
N TYR A 113 -39.47 0.69 22.44
CA TYR A 113 -38.14 0.73 23.01
C TYR A 113 -37.35 -0.42 22.38
N VAL A 114 -36.36 -0.04 21.57
CA VAL A 114 -35.45 -0.93 20.86
C VAL A 114 -34.12 -0.93 21.58
N PHE A 115 -33.62 -2.10 21.91
CA PHE A 115 -32.37 -2.31 22.62
C PHE A 115 -31.23 -2.62 21.63
N GLU A 116 -29.99 -2.37 22.02
CA GLU A 116 -28.79 -2.65 21.20
C GLU A 116 -28.69 -4.11 20.72
N ASP A 117 -29.26 -5.07 21.45
CA ASP A 117 -29.32 -6.50 21.09
C ASP A 117 -30.44 -6.86 20.11
N GLY A 118 -31.23 -5.88 19.66
CA GLY A 118 -32.40 -6.08 18.80
C GLY A 118 -33.68 -6.47 19.54
N THR A 119 -33.69 -6.51 20.87
CA THR A 119 -34.92 -6.68 21.64
C THR A 119 -35.86 -5.48 21.41
N ILE A 120 -37.16 -5.73 21.26
CA ILE A 120 -38.18 -4.69 21.04
C ILE A 120 -39.27 -4.85 22.09
N SER A 121 -39.58 -3.75 22.80
CA SER A 121 -40.69 -3.67 23.75
C SER A 121 -41.60 -2.48 23.41
N SER A 122 -42.91 -2.68 23.44
CA SER A 122 -43.85 -1.55 23.49
C SER A 122 -43.68 -0.77 24.79
N LYS A 123 -44.09 0.50 24.83
CA LYS A 123 -44.11 1.33 26.04
C LYS A 123 -44.65 0.61 27.27
N LYS A 124 -45.79 -0.07 27.13
CA LYS A 124 -46.40 -0.84 28.23
C LYS A 124 -45.52 -1.99 28.69
N GLU A 125 -44.91 -2.74 27.76
CA GLU A 125 -43.98 -3.84 28.11
C GLU A 125 -42.74 -3.30 28.82
N TYR A 126 -42.20 -2.16 28.36
CA TYR A 126 -41.03 -1.48 28.93
C TYR A 126 -41.30 -0.88 30.32
N GLU A 127 -42.48 -0.31 30.56
CA GLU A 127 -42.85 0.28 31.86
C GLU A 127 -43.25 -0.77 32.92
N THR A 128 -43.71 -1.96 32.50
CA THR A 128 -44.25 -2.97 33.43
C THR A 128 -43.33 -4.16 33.70
N ASN A 129 -42.42 -4.49 32.79
CA ASN A 129 -41.50 -5.62 32.96
C ASN A 129 -40.06 -5.13 33.14
N VAL A 130 -39.32 -5.71 34.09
CA VAL A 130 -37.85 -5.56 34.09
C VAL A 130 -37.28 -6.36 32.93
N ILE A 131 -36.59 -5.68 32.04
CA ILE A 131 -35.85 -6.23 30.90
C ILE A 131 -34.39 -6.37 31.31
N PHE A 132 -33.78 -7.49 30.97
CA PHE A 132 -32.38 -7.78 31.23
C PHE A 132 -31.87 -8.67 30.12
N ALA A 133 -30.77 -8.26 29.49
CA ALA A 133 -30.09 -8.96 28.42
C ALA A 133 -28.59 -8.65 28.49
N ILE A 134 -27.77 -9.41 27.77
CA ILE A 134 -26.35 -9.11 27.57
C ILE A 134 -25.97 -9.26 26.10
N THR A 135 -25.04 -8.43 25.63
CA THR A 135 -24.45 -8.54 24.28
C THR A 135 -22.92 -8.62 24.36
N PRO A 136 -22.27 -9.55 23.63
CA PRO A 136 -22.87 -10.69 22.92
C PRO A 136 -23.30 -11.81 23.87
N THR A 137 -24.26 -12.65 23.46
CA THR A 137 -24.67 -13.87 24.19
C THR A 137 -23.78 -15.09 23.89
N THR A 138 -22.91 -15.03 22.88
CA THR A 138 -21.94 -16.07 22.56
C THR A 138 -20.69 -15.47 21.90
N ILE A 139 -19.51 -15.97 22.28
CA ILE A 139 -18.21 -15.67 21.66
C ILE A 139 -17.61 -17.01 21.20
N PRO A 140 -17.76 -17.39 19.91
CA PRO A 140 -17.41 -18.74 19.44
C PRO A 140 -15.91 -18.97 19.25
N ALA A 141 -15.11 -17.89 19.21
CA ALA A 141 -13.66 -17.93 19.19
C ALA A 141 -13.10 -16.67 19.87
N LEU A 142 -12.46 -16.86 21.03
CA LEU A 142 -11.65 -15.86 21.71
C LEU A 142 -10.21 -16.41 21.75
N LYS A 143 -9.21 -15.69 21.23
CA LYS A 143 -7.81 -16.14 21.33
C LYS A 143 -7.32 -16.03 22.78
N ILE A 144 -6.32 -16.82 23.15
CA ILE A 144 -5.58 -16.62 24.40
C ILE A 144 -5.01 -15.19 24.43
N ASN A 145 -5.06 -14.55 25.60
CA ASN A 145 -4.73 -13.14 25.84
C ASN A 145 -5.59 -12.08 25.10
N GLN A 146 -6.49 -12.47 24.19
CA GLN A 146 -7.39 -11.52 23.55
C GLN A 146 -8.44 -11.02 24.55
N GLU A 147 -8.70 -9.72 24.48
CA GLU A 147 -9.74 -9.07 25.28
C GLU A 147 -11.00 -8.81 24.46
N LYS A 148 -12.17 -8.95 25.10
CA LYS A 148 -13.48 -8.66 24.49
C LYS A 148 -14.40 -8.04 25.54
N LYS A 149 -15.27 -7.14 25.10
CA LYS A 149 -16.28 -6.52 25.96
C LYS A 149 -17.58 -7.32 25.96
N ILE A 150 -18.25 -7.37 27.11
CA ILE A 150 -19.63 -7.84 27.26
C ILE A 150 -20.40 -6.74 28.00
N LYS A 151 -21.51 -6.31 27.41
CA LYS A 151 -22.36 -5.23 27.92
C LYS A 151 -23.69 -5.80 28.40
N ALA A 152 -24.15 -5.36 29.56
CA ALA A 152 -25.49 -5.62 30.07
C ALA A 152 -26.44 -4.50 29.67
N ILE A 153 -27.67 -4.90 29.42
CA ILE A 153 -28.75 -4.05 28.93
C ILE A 153 -29.93 -4.23 29.88
N THR A 154 -30.44 -3.13 30.46
CA THR A 154 -31.61 -3.16 31.34
C THR A 154 -32.37 -1.82 31.32
N ASN A 155 -33.67 -1.88 31.60
CA ASN A 155 -34.57 -0.73 31.71
C ASN A 155 -34.83 -0.30 33.16
N THR A 156 -34.09 -0.82 34.14
CA THR A 156 -34.28 -0.47 35.55
C THR A 156 -33.02 0.12 36.18
N GLU A 157 -33.19 1.25 36.87
CA GLU A 157 -32.11 1.92 37.62
C GLU A 157 -32.03 1.40 39.08
N ASN A 158 -33.05 0.68 39.56
CA ASN A 158 -33.15 0.17 40.93
C ASN A 158 -32.60 -1.27 41.07
N ALA A 159 -31.47 -1.56 40.43
CA ALA A 159 -30.84 -2.87 40.47
C ALA A 159 -29.32 -2.80 40.58
N GLU A 160 -28.73 -3.83 41.20
CA GLU A 160 -27.29 -4.02 41.29
C GLU A 160 -26.86 -5.11 40.28
N LEU A 161 -25.91 -4.78 39.41
CA LEU A 161 -25.37 -5.72 38.42
C LEU A 161 -24.10 -6.37 38.94
N LYS A 162 -24.04 -7.70 38.92
CA LYS A 162 -22.87 -8.49 39.29
C LYS A 162 -22.48 -9.43 38.16
N TRP A 163 -21.18 -9.65 37.99
CA TRP A 163 -20.62 -10.51 36.95
C TRP A 163 -19.78 -11.62 37.58
N LYS A 164 -19.79 -12.80 36.96
CA LYS A 164 -19.00 -13.95 37.40
C LYS A 164 -18.56 -14.80 36.22
N SER A 165 -17.29 -15.23 36.19
CA SER A 165 -16.86 -16.34 35.33
C SER A 165 -17.16 -17.68 36.01
N ASN A 166 -17.67 -18.66 35.28
CA ASN A 166 -17.81 -20.02 35.81
C ASN A 166 -16.45 -20.74 35.92
N ASP A 167 -15.45 -20.32 35.13
CA ASP A 167 -14.10 -20.88 35.10
C ASP A 167 -13.06 -19.79 34.75
N GLU A 168 -12.41 -19.25 35.78
CA GLU A 168 -11.33 -18.27 35.65
C GLU A 168 -10.00 -18.86 35.15
N SER A 169 -9.87 -20.18 35.02
CA SER A 169 -8.72 -20.78 34.33
C SER A 169 -8.82 -20.66 32.81
N ILE A 170 -10.04 -20.50 32.28
CA ILE A 170 -10.34 -20.39 30.85
C ILE A 170 -10.63 -18.93 30.46
N VAL A 171 -11.49 -18.21 31.19
CA VAL A 171 -11.82 -16.79 30.92
C VAL A 171 -11.86 -15.98 32.21
N LYS A 172 -11.14 -14.85 32.26
CA LYS A 172 -11.15 -13.90 33.39
C LYS A 172 -11.86 -12.60 33.04
N ILE A 173 -12.47 -11.97 34.04
CA ILE A 173 -12.92 -10.57 33.98
C ILE A 173 -11.72 -9.70 34.36
N VAL A 174 -11.31 -8.80 33.48
CA VAL A 174 -10.11 -7.95 33.64
C VAL A 174 -10.43 -6.46 33.77
N GLY A 175 -11.62 -6.04 33.36
CA GLY A 175 -12.15 -4.69 33.57
C GLY A 175 -13.63 -4.74 33.90
N ASN A 176 -14.12 -3.81 34.74
CA ASN A 176 -15.51 -3.75 35.16
C ASN A 176 -15.97 -2.29 35.28
N SER A 177 -17.15 -2.02 34.74
CA SER A 177 -17.90 -0.76 34.86
C SER A 177 -19.37 -1.10 35.11
N THR A 178 -20.20 -0.11 35.47
CA THR A 178 -21.58 -0.33 35.94
C THR A 178 -22.40 -1.28 35.05
N ASN A 179 -22.29 -1.16 33.72
CA ASN A 179 -23.06 -1.93 32.73
C ASN A 179 -22.19 -2.67 31.69
N GLU A 180 -20.86 -2.64 31.79
CA GLU A 180 -19.96 -3.28 30.81
C GLU A 180 -18.71 -3.85 31.51
N ILE A 181 -18.32 -5.07 31.12
CA ILE A 181 -17.06 -5.70 31.53
C ILE A 181 -16.16 -5.96 30.34
N THR A 182 -14.85 -6.00 30.60
CA THR A 182 -13.85 -6.56 29.69
C THR A 182 -13.43 -7.93 30.21
N ILE A 183 -13.49 -8.94 29.35
CA ILE A 183 -13.00 -10.29 29.61
C ILE A 183 -11.73 -10.58 28.82
N LYS A 184 -10.93 -11.55 29.28
CA LYS A 184 -9.69 -12.00 28.65
C LYS A 184 -9.64 -13.53 28.57
N GLY A 185 -9.29 -14.07 27.41
CA GLY A 185 -9.01 -15.50 27.25
C GLY A 185 -7.72 -15.91 27.95
N VAL A 186 -7.74 -17.01 28.72
CA VAL A 186 -6.61 -17.48 29.54
C VAL A 186 -6.07 -18.82 29.06
N ALA A 187 -6.94 -19.80 28.81
CA ALA A 187 -6.57 -21.13 28.33
C ALA A 187 -7.62 -21.69 27.36
N VAL A 188 -7.22 -22.61 26.48
CA VAL A 188 -8.13 -23.27 25.53
C VAL A 188 -9.23 -24.02 26.28
N GLY A 189 -10.49 -23.79 25.91
CA GLY A 189 -11.62 -24.44 26.56
C GLY A 189 -12.95 -23.73 26.33
N LYS A 190 -13.98 -24.16 27.06
CA LYS A 190 -15.31 -23.52 27.04
C LYS A 190 -15.66 -23.01 28.44
N ALA A 191 -16.05 -21.75 28.52
CA ALA A 191 -16.45 -21.09 29.75
C ALA A 191 -17.73 -20.28 29.54
N GLN A 192 -18.28 -19.78 30.63
CA GLN A 192 -19.45 -18.93 30.67
C GLN A 192 -19.22 -17.73 31.57
N ILE A 193 -19.65 -16.57 31.09
CA ILE A 193 -19.79 -15.37 31.90
C ILE A 193 -21.26 -15.21 32.26
N GLN A 194 -21.55 -15.14 33.56
CA GLN A 194 -22.89 -15.00 34.09
C GLN A 194 -23.06 -13.57 34.63
N ALA A 195 -24.12 -12.90 34.19
CA ALA A 195 -24.53 -11.59 34.67
C ALA A 195 -25.76 -11.76 35.57
N TYR A 196 -25.74 -11.18 36.78
CA TYR A 196 -26.83 -11.23 37.75
C TYR A 196 -27.36 -9.82 37.98
N LEU A 197 -28.64 -9.62 37.73
CA LEU A 197 -29.34 -8.36 38.03
C LEU A 197 -30.15 -8.55 39.32
N GLU A 198 -29.66 -8.01 40.42
CA GLU A 198 -30.32 -8.03 41.73
C GLU A 198 -31.25 -6.82 41.87
N ILE A 199 -32.55 -7.04 41.69
CA ILE A 199 -33.59 -6.02 41.81
C ILE A 199 -33.96 -5.88 43.29
N LYS A 200 -33.90 -4.65 43.81
CA LYS A 200 -34.18 -4.37 45.22
C LYS A 200 -35.56 -3.73 45.40
N ASN A 201 -36.26 -4.12 46.46
CA ASN A 201 -37.51 -3.48 46.86
C ASN A 201 -37.24 -2.08 47.46
N LYS A 202 -38.32 -1.35 47.79
CA LYS A 202 -38.25 -0.01 48.40
C LYS A 202 -37.55 0.05 49.78
N SER A 203 -37.29 -1.09 50.43
CA SER A 203 -36.51 -1.18 51.69
C SER A 203 -35.06 -1.66 51.48
N GLY A 204 -34.60 -1.79 50.22
CA GLY A 204 -33.23 -2.17 49.87
C GLY A 204 -32.94 -3.67 49.92
N GLN A 205 -33.93 -4.51 50.21
CA GLN A 205 -33.77 -5.97 50.20
C GLN A 205 -33.92 -6.52 48.77
N ILE A 206 -33.15 -7.57 48.44
CA ILE A 206 -33.25 -8.24 47.13
C ILE A 206 -34.62 -8.90 47.02
N GLU A 207 -35.42 -8.46 46.05
CA GLU A 207 -36.76 -8.97 45.76
C GLU A 207 -36.74 -10.03 44.66
N LYS A 208 -35.88 -9.84 43.67
CA LYS A 208 -35.79 -10.71 42.49
C LYS A 208 -34.38 -10.66 41.91
N VAL A 209 -33.87 -11.82 41.48
CA VAL A 209 -32.63 -11.92 40.70
C VAL A 209 -32.97 -12.41 39.30
N LYS A 210 -32.42 -11.76 38.28
CA LYS A 210 -32.38 -12.30 36.91
C LYS A 210 -30.95 -12.69 36.56
N THR A 211 -30.78 -13.66 35.68
CA THR A 211 -29.46 -14.14 35.24
C THR A 211 -29.42 -14.33 33.75
N GLU A 212 -28.38 -13.79 33.11
CA GLU A 212 -28.07 -13.95 31.69
C GLU A 212 -26.68 -14.54 31.53
N VAL A 213 -26.44 -15.24 30.41
CA VAL A 213 -25.22 -16.06 30.22
C VAL A 213 -24.61 -15.86 28.83
N CYS A 214 -23.32 -15.52 28.79
CA CYS A 214 -22.53 -15.49 27.57
C CYS A 214 -21.70 -16.77 27.47
N ASN A 215 -21.89 -17.55 26.40
CA ASN A 215 -21.13 -18.78 26.15
C ASN A 215 -19.84 -18.46 25.38
N ILE A 216 -18.68 -18.87 25.89
CA ILE A 216 -17.38 -18.49 25.32
C ILE A 216 -16.58 -19.75 25.01
N THR A 217 -16.01 -19.83 23.81
CA THR A 217 -14.98 -20.82 23.47
C THR A 217 -13.66 -20.09 23.27
N VAL A 218 -12.69 -20.38 24.12
CA VAL A 218 -11.32 -19.90 23.99
C VAL A 218 -10.56 -20.90 23.13
N VAL A 219 -9.90 -20.40 22.09
CA VAL A 219 -9.12 -21.18 21.14
C VAL A 219 -7.65 -20.78 21.20
N SER A 220 -6.76 -21.73 20.89
CA SER A 220 -5.36 -21.41 20.65
C SER A 220 -5.23 -20.57 19.38
N GLU A 221 -4.15 -19.81 19.27
CA GLU A 221 -3.69 -19.33 17.98
C GLU A 221 -3.42 -20.56 17.10
N SER A 222 -4.03 -20.60 15.91
CA SER A 222 -3.83 -21.72 14.98
C SER A 222 -2.50 -21.55 14.27
N GLN A 223 -1.41 -21.97 14.92
CA GLN A 223 -0.09 -22.07 14.29
C GLN A 223 -0.10 -23.25 13.31
N THR A 224 -0.30 -22.93 12.05
CA THR A 224 -0.07 -23.79 10.89
C THR A 224 1.44 -24.05 10.80
N PRO A 225 1.92 -25.30 10.96
CA PRO A 225 3.35 -25.58 10.96
C PRO A 225 3.92 -25.34 9.57
N VAL A 226 5.13 -24.77 9.49
CA VAL A 226 5.85 -24.66 8.22
C VAL A 226 6.35 -26.04 7.80
N GLU A 227 5.90 -26.50 6.64
CA GLU A 227 6.32 -27.75 6.02
C GLU A 227 7.58 -27.56 5.18
N GLU A 228 7.67 -26.45 4.46
CA GLU A 228 8.77 -26.11 3.53
C GLU A 228 8.94 -24.59 3.40
N ILE A 229 10.16 -24.16 3.07
CA ILE A 229 10.53 -22.78 2.77
C ILE A 229 11.50 -22.79 1.59
N ASP A 230 11.32 -21.91 0.62
CA ASP A 230 12.15 -21.82 -0.58
C ASP A 230 12.30 -20.38 -1.10
N PHE A 231 13.42 -20.07 -1.73
CA PHE A 231 13.59 -18.87 -2.54
C PHE A 231 13.19 -19.18 -3.98
N SER A 232 11.88 -19.23 -4.27
CA SER A 232 11.34 -19.59 -5.59
C SER A 232 12.09 -18.96 -6.77
N MET A 233 12.87 -19.78 -7.49
CA MET A 233 13.56 -19.42 -8.73
C MET A 233 13.01 -20.22 -9.91
N ILE A 234 12.06 -19.63 -10.65
CA ILE A 234 11.45 -20.25 -11.86
C ILE A 234 12.46 -20.43 -13.02
N SER A 235 13.68 -19.87 -12.93
CA SER A 235 14.71 -19.94 -13.99
C SER A 235 15.93 -20.83 -13.70
N GLY A 236 15.97 -21.57 -12.59
CA GLY A 236 17.03 -22.57 -12.34
C GLY A 236 18.41 -22.03 -11.94
N GLU A 237 18.61 -20.72 -11.83
CA GLU A 237 19.84 -20.13 -11.28
C GLU A 237 19.66 -19.85 -9.77
N GLN A 238 20.42 -20.55 -8.92
CA GLN A 238 20.43 -20.37 -7.45
C GLN A 238 21.30 -19.17 -6.99
N LYS A 239 21.51 -18.19 -7.88
CA LYS A 239 22.52 -17.15 -7.75
C LYS A 239 21.90 -15.76 -7.90
N ARG A 240 22.25 -14.86 -7.00
CA ARG A 240 22.02 -13.41 -7.10
C ARG A 240 23.37 -12.72 -7.30
N THR A 241 23.39 -11.66 -8.11
CA THR A 241 24.61 -10.88 -8.34
C THR A 241 24.36 -9.42 -7.99
N ILE A 242 25.24 -8.83 -7.18
CA ILE A 242 25.27 -7.42 -6.80
C ILE A 242 26.53 -6.79 -7.39
N ASP A 243 26.38 -5.72 -8.15
CA ASP A 243 27.51 -4.96 -8.70
C ASP A 243 27.76 -3.70 -7.87
N LEU A 244 28.93 -3.58 -7.26
CA LEU A 244 29.32 -2.43 -6.42
C LEU A 244 29.55 -1.14 -7.24
N SER A 245 29.59 -1.23 -8.58
CA SER A 245 29.56 -0.05 -9.45
C SER A 245 28.14 0.49 -9.71
N SER A 246 27.10 -0.23 -9.27
CA SER A 246 25.69 0.18 -9.37
C SER A 246 25.34 1.24 -8.31
N PRO A 247 24.42 2.19 -8.59
CA PRO A 247 23.84 3.05 -7.55
C PRO A 247 23.01 2.28 -6.52
N VAL A 248 22.63 1.03 -6.80
CA VAL A 248 21.93 0.12 -5.88
C VAL A 248 22.81 -1.10 -5.64
N THR A 249 23.35 -1.21 -4.42
CA THR A 249 24.21 -2.30 -3.95
C THR A 249 23.46 -3.27 -3.02
N THR A 250 22.13 -3.24 -3.03
CA THR A 250 21.25 -4.06 -2.19
C THR A 250 20.28 -4.90 -3.00
N CYS A 251 19.81 -6.00 -2.44
CA CYS A 251 18.82 -6.89 -3.03
C CYS A 251 17.91 -7.48 -1.92
N GLU A 252 16.60 -7.46 -2.12
CA GLU A 252 15.62 -8.02 -1.19
C GLU A 252 15.35 -9.50 -1.51
N LEU A 253 15.49 -10.38 -0.51
CA LEU A 253 15.16 -11.80 -0.62
C LEU A 253 13.79 -12.08 -0.02
N LYS A 254 12.90 -12.68 -0.81
CA LYS A 254 11.54 -13.05 -0.39
C LYS A 254 11.36 -14.57 -0.42
N PRO A 255 11.38 -15.26 0.74
CA PRO A 255 11.05 -16.67 0.79
C PRO A 255 9.54 -16.88 0.58
N ILE A 256 9.23 -17.99 -0.10
CA ILE A 256 7.90 -18.60 -0.13
C ILE A 256 7.85 -19.66 0.95
N ILE A 257 6.74 -19.73 1.68
CA ILE A 257 6.56 -20.55 2.87
C ILE A 257 5.33 -21.42 2.64
N TYR A 258 5.49 -22.74 2.78
CA TYR A 258 4.43 -23.71 2.53
C TYR A 258 4.01 -24.41 3.84
N PRO A 259 2.69 -24.56 4.09
CA PRO A 259 1.58 -23.95 3.35
C PRO A 259 1.55 -22.42 3.54
N GLU A 260 0.98 -21.68 2.58
CA GLU A 260 0.87 -20.21 2.62
C GLU A 260 0.21 -19.70 3.92
N SER A 261 -0.72 -20.48 4.48
CA SER A 261 -1.38 -20.19 5.76
C SER A 261 -0.43 -20.17 6.97
N ALA A 262 0.81 -20.66 6.87
CA ALA A 262 1.82 -20.55 7.92
C ALA A 262 2.52 -19.17 7.95
N ARG A 263 2.45 -18.40 6.85
CA ARG A 263 3.20 -17.16 6.61
C ARG A 263 2.96 -16.07 7.66
N ASP A 264 1.75 -15.95 8.20
CA ASP A 264 1.41 -14.93 9.20
C ASP A 264 1.83 -15.30 10.64
N SER A 265 2.37 -16.51 10.85
CA SER A 265 2.68 -17.08 12.17
C SER A 265 4.12 -17.59 12.32
N VAL A 266 4.97 -17.30 11.35
CA VAL A 266 6.37 -17.75 11.28
C VAL A 266 7.34 -16.60 11.53
N GLU A 267 8.28 -16.83 12.42
CA GLU A 267 9.45 -15.98 12.65
C GLU A 267 10.61 -16.47 11.79
N LEU A 268 11.35 -15.54 11.18
CA LEU A 268 12.44 -15.82 10.24
C LEU A 268 13.77 -15.31 10.79
N GLU A 269 14.76 -16.19 10.88
CA GLU A 269 16.14 -15.87 11.23
C GLU A 269 16.99 -15.85 9.96
N TRP A 270 17.77 -14.79 9.76
CA TRP A 270 18.63 -14.61 8.58
C TRP A 270 20.11 -14.69 8.94
N GLU A 271 20.90 -15.39 8.12
CA GLU A 271 22.31 -15.62 8.34
C GLU A 271 23.09 -15.45 7.03
N SER A 272 24.26 -14.79 7.09
CA SER A 272 25.23 -14.78 6.00
C SER A 272 26.47 -15.57 6.40
N SER A 273 26.87 -16.49 5.54
CA SER A 273 28.13 -17.24 5.67
C SER A 273 29.39 -16.35 5.55
N ASN A 274 29.27 -15.14 4.99
CA ASN A 274 30.35 -14.15 4.96
C ASN A 274 29.82 -12.70 4.91
N PRO A 275 29.53 -12.09 6.08
CA PRO A 275 29.04 -10.71 6.17
C PRO A 275 29.98 -9.65 5.60
N GLU A 276 31.30 -9.90 5.55
CA GLU A 276 32.26 -8.96 4.94
C GLU A 276 32.11 -8.88 3.41
N VAL A 277 31.58 -9.93 2.78
CA VAL A 277 31.27 -9.97 1.34
C VAL A 277 29.85 -9.47 1.11
N ALA A 278 28.86 -10.08 1.77
CA ALA A 278 27.48 -9.63 1.74
C ALA A 278 26.79 -9.88 3.08
N SER A 279 26.23 -8.82 3.68
CA SER A 279 25.46 -8.89 4.93
C SER A 279 23.96 -8.93 4.63
N VAL A 280 23.16 -9.56 5.49
CA VAL A 280 21.69 -9.60 5.42
C VAL A 280 21.09 -9.04 6.72
N ASP A 281 19.98 -8.33 6.63
CA ASP A 281 19.24 -7.83 7.80
C ASP A 281 18.05 -8.74 8.18
N GLU A 282 17.35 -8.39 9.27
CA GLU A 282 16.17 -9.11 9.76
C GLU A 282 14.99 -9.17 8.76
N ASN A 283 14.97 -8.27 7.77
CA ASN A 283 13.93 -8.17 6.75
C ASN A 283 14.30 -8.93 5.45
N GLY A 284 15.47 -9.57 5.40
CA GLY A 284 15.97 -10.25 4.20
C GLY A 284 16.59 -9.31 3.15
N ILE A 285 16.94 -8.08 3.52
CA ILE A 285 17.66 -7.15 2.65
C ILE A 285 19.15 -7.48 2.71
N VAL A 286 19.68 -7.96 1.59
CA VAL A 286 21.10 -8.24 1.41
C VAL A 286 21.81 -6.98 0.90
N THR A 287 22.94 -6.63 1.52
CA THR A 287 23.84 -5.55 1.11
C THR A 287 25.16 -6.15 0.65
N GLY A 288 25.60 -5.83 -0.57
CA GLY A 288 26.94 -6.16 -1.06
C GLY A 288 27.98 -5.21 -0.49
N ASN A 289 29.01 -5.76 0.15
CA ASN A 289 30.04 -5.02 0.87
C ASN A 289 31.42 -5.09 0.18
N LYS A 290 31.77 -6.25 -0.39
CA LYS A 290 33.08 -6.52 -1.00
C LYS A 290 32.98 -7.64 -2.02
N ASN A 291 33.78 -7.57 -3.09
CA ASN A 291 33.85 -8.63 -4.10
C ASN A 291 34.08 -10.02 -3.48
N GLY A 292 33.31 -11.01 -3.95
CA GLY A 292 33.39 -12.38 -3.46
C GLY A 292 32.05 -13.11 -3.60
N THR A 293 31.91 -14.21 -2.86
CA THR A 293 30.66 -14.97 -2.80
C THR A 293 30.30 -15.26 -1.35
N ALA A 294 29.02 -15.11 -1.00
CA ALA A 294 28.44 -15.48 0.28
C ALA A 294 27.12 -16.24 0.05
N VAL A 295 26.91 -17.33 0.77
CA VAL A 295 25.59 -17.97 0.89
C VAL A 295 24.79 -17.24 1.98
N ILE A 296 23.56 -16.87 1.65
CA ILE A 296 22.56 -16.33 2.58
C ILE A 296 21.55 -17.44 2.91
N THR A 297 21.33 -17.66 4.19
CA THR A 297 20.39 -18.65 4.72
C THR A 297 19.24 -17.93 5.42
N VAL A 298 18.01 -18.41 5.22
CA VAL A 298 16.86 -18.08 6.06
C VAL A 298 16.40 -19.33 6.79
N ARG A 299 16.12 -19.23 8.09
CA ARG A 299 15.64 -20.32 8.95
C ARG A 299 14.30 -19.95 9.57
N THR A 300 13.41 -20.92 9.75
CA THR A 300 12.17 -20.76 10.51
C THR A 300 12.36 -21.25 11.95
N ASN A 301 11.52 -20.76 12.87
CA ASN A 301 11.48 -21.22 14.26
C ASN A 301 11.33 -22.74 14.46
N ASN A 302 10.80 -23.48 13.47
CA ASN A 302 10.69 -24.95 13.48
C ASN A 302 11.83 -25.67 12.72
N GLY A 303 12.91 -24.97 12.36
CA GLY A 303 14.15 -25.54 11.81
C GLY A 303 14.16 -25.81 10.31
N LYS A 304 13.12 -25.38 9.56
CA LYS A 304 13.16 -25.38 8.08
C LYS A 304 14.06 -24.25 7.61
N HIS A 305 14.74 -24.42 6.47
CA HIS A 305 15.63 -23.40 5.95
C HIS A 305 15.71 -23.42 4.42
N ALA A 306 16.03 -22.28 3.84
CA ALA A 306 16.35 -22.08 2.43
C ALA A 306 17.65 -21.30 2.29
N GLU A 307 18.40 -21.56 1.22
CA GLU A 307 19.71 -20.96 0.97
C GLU A 307 19.77 -20.39 -0.46
N THR A 308 20.46 -19.25 -0.62
CA THR A 308 20.77 -18.68 -1.94
C THR A 308 22.20 -18.18 -1.98
N THR A 309 22.86 -18.35 -3.13
CA THR A 309 24.21 -17.81 -3.32
C THR A 309 24.11 -16.34 -3.77
N VAL A 310 24.90 -15.47 -3.15
CA VAL A 310 25.07 -14.06 -3.53
C VAL A 310 26.52 -13.84 -3.96
N GLU A 311 26.71 -13.42 -5.19
CA GLU A 311 27.97 -12.95 -5.73
C GLU A 311 28.00 -11.42 -5.70
N VAL A 312 29.09 -10.88 -5.17
CA VAL A 312 29.37 -9.46 -5.20
C VAL A 312 30.54 -9.25 -6.15
N GLN A 313 30.36 -8.34 -7.11
CA GLN A 313 31.33 -8.01 -8.15
C GLN A 313 31.45 -6.49 -8.29
N THR A 314 32.42 -6.03 -9.06
CA THR A 314 32.58 -4.63 -9.44
C THR A 314 32.91 -4.54 -10.92
N SER A 315 32.07 -3.88 -11.72
CA SER A 315 32.39 -3.51 -13.11
C SER A 315 33.25 -2.23 -13.18
N PRO A 316 34.00 -2.01 -14.28
CA PRO A 316 34.63 -0.72 -14.56
C PRO A 316 33.60 0.42 -14.62
N THR A 317 33.94 1.58 -14.05
CA THR A 317 33.18 2.83 -14.21
C THR A 317 33.89 3.83 -15.12
N GLU A 318 35.22 3.76 -15.18
CA GLU A 318 36.09 4.68 -15.91
C GLU A 318 37.37 3.93 -16.33
N ILE A 319 37.95 4.33 -17.46
CA ILE A 319 39.29 3.94 -17.88
C ILE A 319 40.10 5.22 -18.16
N VAL A 320 41.34 5.25 -17.70
CA VAL A 320 42.18 6.47 -17.70
C VAL A 320 43.54 6.15 -18.31
N LEU A 321 44.06 7.09 -19.11
CA LEU A 321 45.41 6.99 -19.68
C LEU A 321 46.41 7.79 -18.85
N ASN A 322 47.67 7.36 -18.85
CA ASN A 322 48.78 8.11 -18.24
C ASN A 322 49.08 9.45 -18.93
N ALA A 323 48.59 9.66 -20.17
CA ALA A 323 48.63 10.92 -20.89
C ALA A 323 47.38 11.12 -21.77
N ALA A 324 46.86 12.34 -21.82
CA ALA A 324 45.77 12.74 -22.72
C ALA A 324 46.29 13.27 -24.08
N GLU A 325 47.51 13.81 -24.10
CA GLU A 325 48.24 14.15 -25.32
C GLU A 325 49.70 13.68 -25.19
N LEU A 326 50.27 13.15 -26.27
CA LEU A 326 51.67 12.78 -26.38
C LEU A 326 52.27 13.34 -27.67
N GLN A 327 53.49 13.88 -27.56
CA GLN A 327 54.29 14.27 -28.71
C GLN A 327 55.46 13.30 -28.85
N ILE A 328 55.61 12.69 -30.03
CA ILE A 328 56.66 11.72 -30.33
C ILE A 328 57.54 12.32 -31.45
N ASP A 329 58.83 12.43 -31.21
CA ASP A 329 59.81 12.79 -32.24
C ASP A 329 60.39 11.51 -32.85
N ILE A 330 59.99 11.21 -34.09
CA ILE A 330 60.36 9.98 -34.79
C ILE A 330 61.88 9.89 -35.03
N ALA A 331 62.60 11.01 -34.98
CA ALA A 331 64.06 11.05 -35.07
C ALA A 331 64.77 10.64 -33.75
N GLN A 332 64.05 10.61 -32.62
CA GLN A 332 64.59 10.26 -31.30
C GLN A 332 64.06 8.92 -30.78
N ALA A 333 62.76 8.65 -30.95
CA ALA A 333 62.12 7.42 -30.49
C ALA A 333 60.94 7.05 -31.41
N GLN A 334 60.98 5.84 -31.98
CA GLN A 334 59.89 5.31 -32.79
C GLN A 334 58.76 4.70 -31.94
N HIS A 335 59.04 4.33 -30.69
CA HIS A 335 58.08 3.65 -29.80
C HIS A 335 57.88 4.40 -28.48
N THR A 336 56.68 4.33 -27.92
CA THR A 336 56.33 4.90 -26.60
C THR A 336 55.23 4.07 -25.94
N LYS A 337 55.22 3.99 -24.61
CA LYS A 337 54.21 3.25 -23.84
C LYS A 337 53.07 4.17 -23.38
N LEU A 338 51.85 3.84 -23.79
CA LEU A 338 50.62 4.44 -23.31
C LEU A 338 49.99 3.45 -22.31
N GLU A 339 49.85 3.87 -21.06
CA GLU A 339 49.36 3.00 -19.98
C GLU A 339 47.90 3.30 -19.67
N ALA A 340 47.08 2.26 -19.54
CA ALA A 340 45.67 2.37 -19.19
C ALA A 340 45.40 1.81 -17.78
N ALA A 341 44.67 2.56 -16.97
CA ALA A 341 44.24 2.18 -15.63
C ALA A 341 42.71 2.14 -15.56
N ILE A 342 42.16 0.99 -15.17
CA ILE A 342 40.73 0.81 -14.91
C ILE A 342 40.41 1.33 -13.51
N LYS A 343 39.26 2.02 -13.39
CA LYS A 343 38.67 2.42 -12.11
C LYS A 343 37.24 1.86 -11.99
N PRO A 344 36.80 1.53 -10.76
CA PRO A 344 37.62 1.49 -9.54
C PRO A 344 38.66 0.37 -9.61
N VAL A 345 39.74 0.48 -8.82
CA VAL A 345 40.80 -0.56 -8.76
C VAL A 345 40.27 -1.91 -8.25
N THR A 346 39.09 -1.91 -7.64
CA THR A 346 38.35 -3.11 -7.23
C THR A 346 37.60 -3.79 -8.38
N ALA A 347 37.62 -3.27 -9.61
CA ALA A 347 36.97 -3.93 -10.75
C ALA A 347 37.52 -5.35 -10.96
N ASN A 348 36.64 -6.35 -10.94
CA ASN A 348 37.01 -7.78 -11.01
C ASN A 348 36.26 -8.55 -12.11
N VAL A 349 35.33 -7.90 -12.81
CA VAL A 349 34.61 -8.43 -13.97
C VAL A 349 34.67 -7.42 -15.12
N LYS A 350 34.59 -7.90 -16.38
CA LYS A 350 34.61 -7.05 -17.59
C LYS A 350 35.85 -6.15 -17.73
N THR A 351 37.00 -6.63 -17.24
CA THR A 351 38.26 -5.86 -17.15
C THR A 351 39.15 -5.93 -18.39
N GLY A 352 38.77 -6.67 -19.44
CA GLY A 352 39.51 -6.64 -20.71
C GLY A 352 39.43 -5.28 -21.38
N ILE A 353 40.50 -4.92 -22.11
CA ILE A 353 40.62 -3.66 -22.85
C ILE A 353 40.98 -3.90 -24.31
N THR A 354 40.46 -3.07 -25.20
CA THR A 354 40.77 -3.07 -26.63
C THR A 354 41.32 -1.70 -27.04
N TRP A 355 42.42 -1.69 -27.79
CA TRP A 355 43.08 -0.50 -28.31
C TRP A 355 42.79 -0.31 -29.80
N SER A 356 42.67 0.95 -30.24
CA SER A 356 42.55 1.32 -31.66
C SER A 356 43.25 2.65 -31.96
N SER A 357 43.58 2.89 -33.24
CA SER A 357 44.09 4.18 -33.73
C SER A 357 43.17 4.68 -34.83
N SER A 358 42.86 5.98 -34.83
CA SER A 358 42.08 6.62 -35.89
C SER A 358 42.87 6.80 -37.20
N ASN A 359 44.20 6.71 -37.16
CA ASN A 359 45.06 6.67 -38.34
C ASN A 359 46.36 5.89 -38.05
N SER A 360 46.34 4.60 -38.41
CA SER A 360 47.46 3.65 -38.22
C SER A 360 48.73 3.96 -39.02
N ASP A 361 48.65 4.89 -39.99
CA ASP A 361 49.77 5.29 -40.85
C ASP A 361 50.53 6.48 -40.26
N VAL A 362 49.90 7.23 -39.34
CA VAL A 362 50.56 8.25 -38.49
C VAL A 362 51.15 7.57 -37.25
N ALA A 363 50.32 6.87 -36.48
CA ALA A 363 50.76 6.03 -35.37
C ALA A 363 49.83 4.83 -35.15
N SER A 364 50.38 3.65 -34.86
CA SER A 364 49.62 2.45 -34.50
C SER A 364 49.88 2.02 -33.06
N VAL A 365 48.94 1.26 -32.49
CA VAL A 365 49.02 0.74 -31.12
C VAL A 365 48.81 -0.76 -31.11
N ASN A 366 49.56 -1.49 -30.28
CA ASN A 366 49.34 -2.93 -30.07
C ASN A 366 48.46 -3.19 -28.83
N GLN A 367 48.03 -4.44 -28.63
CA GLN A 367 47.14 -4.82 -27.51
C GLN A 367 47.72 -4.52 -26.11
N THR A 368 49.02 -4.26 -26.00
CA THR A 368 49.67 -3.90 -24.73
C THR A 368 49.72 -2.39 -24.47
N GLY A 369 49.19 -1.55 -25.38
CA GLY A 369 49.31 -0.08 -25.28
C GLY A 369 50.68 0.47 -25.71
N GLU A 370 51.49 -0.31 -26.42
CA GLU A 370 52.71 0.21 -27.03
C GLU A 370 52.38 0.86 -28.37
N VAL A 371 52.78 2.13 -28.50
CA VAL A 371 52.52 3.02 -29.63
C VAL A 371 53.77 3.08 -30.51
N GLU A 372 53.59 2.86 -31.81
CA GLU A 372 54.60 3.04 -32.85
C GLU A 372 54.26 4.29 -33.68
N ALA A 373 55.18 5.26 -33.73
CA ALA A 373 55.10 6.41 -34.63
C ALA A 373 55.68 6.04 -36.00
N LYS A 374 54.96 6.36 -37.08
CA LYS A 374 55.33 5.98 -38.46
C LYS A 374 55.50 7.17 -39.40
N SER A 375 54.66 8.19 -39.29
CA SER A 375 54.76 9.39 -40.12
C SER A 375 54.31 10.63 -39.37
N THR A 376 54.85 11.79 -39.76
CA THR A 376 54.55 13.08 -39.13
C THR A 376 53.08 13.46 -39.33
N GLY A 377 52.38 13.78 -38.25
CA GLY A 377 50.95 14.08 -38.30
C GLY A 377 50.30 14.05 -36.92
N LYS A 378 48.97 14.18 -36.89
CA LYS A 378 48.15 14.09 -35.67
C LYS A 378 47.17 12.92 -35.82
N THR A 379 47.10 12.05 -34.81
CA THR A 379 46.12 10.96 -34.74
C THR A 379 45.60 10.81 -33.31
N VAL A 380 44.59 9.95 -33.11
CA VAL A 380 44.00 9.66 -31.80
C VAL A 380 44.06 8.16 -31.58
N ILE A 381 44.55 7.77 -30.41
CA ILE A 381 44.55 6.39 -29.93
C ILE A 381 43.47 6.26 -28.86
N SER A 382 42.55 5.33 -29.06
CA SER A 382 41.44 5.05 -28.15
C SER A 382 41.66 3.74 -27.41
N VAL A 383 41.20 3.67 -26.17
CA VAL A 383 41.10 2.43 -25.39
C VAL A 383 39.68 2.27 -24.84
N VAL A 384 39.14 1.05 -24.93
CA VAL A 384 37.76 0.72 -24.53
C VAL A 384 37.73 -0.56 -23.70
N THR A 385 37.01 -0.57 -22.58
CA THR A 385 36.78 -1.77 -21.75
C THR A 385 35.68 -2.67 -22.33
N GLU A 386 35.61 -3.94 -21.91
CA GLU A 386 34.54 -4.88 -22.29
C GLU A 386 33.12 -4.36 -22.01
N ASN A 387 32.94 -3.52 -20.99
CA ASN A 387 31.66 -2.88 -20.66
C ASN A 387 31.43 -1.50 -21.32
N GLY A 388 32.34 -1.04 -22.18
CA GLY A 388 32.17 0.17 -23.00
C GLY A 388 32.66 1.48 -22.37
N CYS A 389 33.37 1.47 -21.24
CA CYS A 389 34.08 2.66 -20.77
C CYS A 389 35.21 2.96 -21.77
N ALA A 390 35.29 4.19 -22.28
CA ALA A 390 36.25 4.60 -23.30
C ALA A 390 37.01 5.86 -22.92
N THR A 391 38.25 5.98 -23.40
CA THR A 391 39.05 7.21 -23.29
C THR A 391 40.08 7.28 -24.43
N ASP A 392 40.58 8.48 -24.70
CA ASP A 392 41.40 8.82 -25.87
C ASP A 392 42.69 9.52 -25.48
N CYS A 393 43.77 9.25 -26.23
CA CYS A 393 45.01 10.03 -26.22
C CYS A 393 45.30 10.57 -27.62
N THR A 394 45.56 11.87 -27.69
CA THR A 394 46.01 12.55 -28.92
C THR A 394 47.50 12.33 -29.12
N ILE A 395 47.90 11.75 -30.25
CA ILE A 395 49.31 11.59 -30.63
C ILE A 395 49.69 12.61 -31.70
N THR A 396 50.74 13.37 -31.45
CA THR A 396 51.37 14.27 -32.44
C THR A 396 52.77 13.76 -32.77
N VAL A 397 52.98 13.25 -33.99
CA VAL A 397 54.27 12.79 -34.46
C VAL A 397 54.98 13.93 -35.19
N ILE A 398 56.18 14.27 -34.75
CA ILE A 398 57.08 15.25 -35.39
C ILE A 398 58.37 14.57 -35.86
N ASP A 399 59.15 15.30 -36.64
CA ASP A 399 60.47 14.90 -37.14
C ASP A 399 61.40 16.11 -37.04
N SER A 400 62.21 16.17 -35.97
CA SER A 400 63.14 17.27 -35.75
C SER A 400 64.35 17.26 -36.68
N SER A 401 64.67 16.11 -37.30
CA SER A 401 65.82 15.99 -38.22
C SER A 401 65.66 16.88 -39.45
N LYS A 402 64.42 17.12 -39.88
CA LYS A 402 64.08 18.01 -41.01
C LYS A 402 64.30 19.51 -40.72
N TYR A 403 64.59 19.88 -39.48
CA TYR A 403 64.84 21.26 -39.06
C TYR A 403 66.26 21.49 -38.51
N ALA A 404 67.15 20.50 -38.62
CA ALA A 404 68.55 20.66 -38.26
C ALA A 404 69.24 21.69 -39.18
N ILE A 405 69.62 22.83 -38.60
CA ILE A 405 70.38 23.87 -39.32
C ILE A 405 71.76 23.30 -39.66
N PRO A 406 72.24 23.38 -40.93
CA PRO A 406 73.58 22.90 -41.27
C PRO A 406 74.65 23.73 -40.55
N ASP A 407 75.62 23.02 -39.96
CA ASP A 407 76.75 23.62 -39.27
C ASP A 407 77.53 24.60 -40.17
N GLN A 408 77.74 25.83 -39.69
CA GLN A 408 78.34 26.96 -40.42
C GLN A 408 79.89 26.92 -40.43
N SER A 409 80.50 25.75 -40.20
CA SER A 409 81.93 25.64 -39.86
C SER A 409 82.91 25.44 -41.03
N ASN A 410 82.46 25.36 -42.30
CA ASN A 410 83.39 25.10 -43.43
C ASN A 410 83.03 25.82 -44.76
N PRO A 411 83.80 26.84 -45.19
CA PRO A 411 83.64 27.52 -46.47
C PRO A 411 84.66 27.04 -47.53
N SER A 412 84.19 26.46 -48.64
CA SER A 412 85.00 26.25 -49.86
C SER A 412 84.13 26.16 -51.13
N SER A 413 84.37 27.10 -52.05
CA SER A 413 83.85 27.24 -53.42
C SER A 413 85.08 27.39 -54.34
N PRO A 414 85.06 27.29 -55.70
CA PRO A 414 83.95 27.19 -56.67
C PRO A 414 84.08 25.92 -57.57
N THR A 415 83.33 25.64 -58.66
CA THR A 415 83.17 26.43 -59.91
C THR A 415 82.24 25.67 -60.88
N GLY A 416 81.41 26.37 -61.69
CA GLY A 416 80.78 25.76 -62.88
C GLY A 416 79.37 26.26 -63.24
N ALA A 417 79.30 27.32 -64.05
CA ALA A 417 78.16 27.67 -64.94
C ALA A 417 78.70 27.65 -66.40
N PRO A 418 77.89 27.64 -67.49
CA PRO A 418 76.46 27.99 -67.65
C PRO A 418 75.60 26.77 -68.14
N ASP A 419 74.40 26.84 -68.73
CA ASP A 419 73.59 27.93 -69.31
C ASP A 419 72.06 27.63 -69.39
N THR A 420 71.29 28.52 -70.05
CA THR A 420 70.04 28.38 -70.87
C THR A 420 69.20 27.06 -70.83
N THR A 421 67.85 27.04 -70.92
CA THR A 421 66.79 27.96 -71.43
C THR A 421 65.54 27.94 -70.50
N GLN A 422 64.78 29.03 -70.27
CA GLN A 422 63.60 29.48 -71.06
C GLN A 422 62.64 28.36 -71.58
N SER A 423 61.29 28.46 -71.55
CA SER A 423 60.32 29.40 -70.93
C SER A 423 58.88 28.73 -70.89
N PRO A 424 57.68 29.38 -70.94
CA PRO A 424 56.69 29.23 -69.86
C PRO A 424 55.24 28.82 -70.27
N SER A 425 54.35 28.64 -69.28
CA SER A 425 52.94 29.09 -69.27
C SER A 425 52.34 28.86 -67.86
N ASP A 426 51.91 29.86 -67.08
CA ASP A 426 50.78 30.80 -67.31
C ASP A 426 49.41 30.07 -67.17
N ASP A 427 48.46 30.42 -66.30
CA ASP A 427 48.45 31.36 -65.15
C ASP A 427 47.21 31.10 -64.24
N THR A 428 46.91 32.02 -63.32
CA THR A 428 45.63 32.25 -62.60
C THR A 428 45.34 31.46 -61.30
N PHE A 429 45.36 32.18 -60.17
CA PHE A 429 44.16 32.52 -59.38
C PHE A 429 44.46 33.76 -58.48
N PRO A 430 43.57 34.78 -58.41
CA PRO A 430 43.86 36.07 -57.75
C PRO A 430 43.39 36.19 -56.28
N TRP A 431 43.73 37.33 -55.67
CA TRP A 431 43.79 37.60 -54.22
C TRP A 431 42.50 38.03 -53.50
N TRP A 432 42.33 37.53 -52.27
CA TRP A 432 41.97 38.23 -51.00
C TRP A 432 42.26 37.26 -49.84
N LEU A 433 42.62 37.61 -48.60
CA LEU A 433 42.81 38.88 -47.88
C LEU A 433 44.06 38.75 -46.96
N VAL A 434 44.75 39.85 -46.63
CA VAL A 434 46.02 39.89 -45.87
C VAL A 434 45.88 40.67 -44.54
N ALA A 435 46.82 40.46 -43.61
CA ALA A 435 47.05 41.10 -42.29
C ALA A 435 46.17 40.58 -41.14
N GLY A 436 46.64 40.42 -39.89
CA GLY A 436 47.80 41.01 -39.18
C GLY A 436 47.28 41.90 -38.02
N ALA A 437 47.87 42.02 -36.83
CA ALA A 437 49.14 41.53 -36.31
C ALA A 437 49.16 41.48 -34.76
N ALA A 438 50.15 40.75 -34.21
CA ALA A 438 51.04 41.08 -33.08
C ALA A 438 50.56 41.73 -31.73
N ALA A 439 50.96 41.03 -30.65
CA ALA A 439 51.58 41.52 -29.40
C ALA A 439 50.81 42.36 -28.35
N GLY A 440 50.70 41.79 -27.14
CA GLY A 440 51.33 42.41 -25.95
C GLY A 440 50.47 42.73 -24.71
N VAL A 441 51.12 42.55 -23.54
CA VAL A 441 50.85 43.18 -22.22
C VAL A 441 49.62 42.70 -21.39
N GLY A 442 49.89 41.75 -20.48
CA GLY A 442 49.86 42.00 -19.02
C GLY A 442 48.54 42.24 -18.25
N ALA A 443 48.51 41.64 -17.04
CA ALA A 443 48.03 42.19 -15.77
C ALA A 443 46.81 41.55 -15.06
N VAL A 444 47.03 41.31 -13.76
CA VAL A 444 46.10 41.41 -12.60
C VAL A 444 45.13 40.26 -12.29
N VAL A 445 45.25 39.82 -11.03
CA VAL A 445 44.36 38.96 -10.24
C VAL A 445 43.14 39.76 -9.76
N LEU A 446 41.92 39.19 -9.79
CA LEU A 446 40.94 39.28 -8.69
C LEU A 446 39.65 38.46 -8.94
N GLY A 447 39.40 37.51 -8.03
CA GLY A 447 38.11 37.09 -7.45
C GLY A 447 36.82 36.97 -8.27
N GLY A 448 36.14 35.82 -8.09
CA GLY A 448 34.69 35.83 -7.83
C GLY A 448 33.81 34.81 -8.58
N ALA A 449 33.08 34.03 -7.77
CA ALA A 449 31.77 33.43 -8.05
C ALA A 449 31.62 32.35 -9.16
N THR A 450 31.40 31.13 -8.67
CA THR A 450 30.77 29.96 -9.29
C THR A 450 29.41 30.24 -9.94
N LEU A 451 29.06 29.52 -11.02
CA LEU A 451 27.76 28.82 -11.13
C LEU A 451 27.79 27.71 -12.20
N ILE A 452 26.81 26.80 -12.10
CA ILE A 452 26.77 25.45 -12.70
C ILE A 452 25.88 25.42 -13.97
N VAL A 453 25.90 24.27 -14.65
CA VAL A 453 25.08 23.78 -15.79
C VAL A 453 25.86 23.85 -17.11
N GLY A 454 26.09 22.76 -17.85
CA GLY A 454 25.57 21.40 -17.74
C GLY A 454 25.03 20.96 -19.10
N ALA A 455 25.82 20.20 -19.86
CA ALA A 455 25.42 19.68 -21.17
C ALA A 455 26.06 18.31 -21.42
N VAL A 456 25.20 17.29 -21.57
CA VAL A 456 25.60 15.93 -21.95
C VAL A 456 25.93 15.89 -23.44
N ILE A 457 27.03 15.22 -23.78
CA ILE A 457 27.46 15.00 -25.17
C ILE A 457 26.70 13.80 -25.75
N GLY A 458 26.07 14.00 -26.92
CA GLY A 458 25.47 12.95 -27.74
C GLY A 458 26.16 12.86 -29.10
N VAL A 459 26.99 11.84 -29.29
CA VAL A 459 27.60 11.41 -30.57
C VAL A 459 26.47 10.71 -31.37
N VAL A 460 26.34 10.73 -32.71
CA VAL A 460 27.21 10.10 -33.72
C VAL A 460 26.91 10.64 -35.13
N THR A 461 28.01 11.02 -35.79
CA THR A 461 28.40 10.92 -37.22
C THR A 461 27.38 10.45 -38.27
N ALA A 462 27.31 11.18 -39.39
CA ALA A 462 26.61 10.79 -40.62
C ALA A 462 27.44 9.81 -41.49
N PHE A 463 26.74 8.94 -42.24
CA PHE A 463 27.31 8.18 -43.36
C PHE A 463 26.67 8.61 -44.68
N VAL A 464 27.46 8.58 -45.76
CA VAL A 464 27.14 9.22 -47.05
C VAL A 464 26.31 8.31 -47.95
N GLY A 465 25.32 8.85 -48.68
CA GLY A 465 24.78 8.15 -49.86
C GLY A 465 23.41 8.60 -50.38
N PHE A 466 23.41 9.54 -51.35
CA PHE A 466 22.76 9.35 -52.65
C PHE A 466 21.26 8.94 -52.72
N LEU A 467 20.34 9.89 -52.95
CA LEU A 467 19.60 10.02 -54.24
C LEU A 467 18.74 11.30 -54.28
N THR A 468 18.63 11.90 -55.47
CA THR A 468 17.87 13.12 -55.74
C THR A 468 16.38 12.86 -56.06
N HIS A 469 15.54 13.87 -55.76
CA HIS A 469 14.20 14.12 -56.33
C HIS A 469 13.10 13.04 -56.16
N LEU A 470 11.96 13.44 -55.58
CA LEU A 470 10.75 13.76 -56.38
C LEU A 470 9.60 14.35 -55.51
N PHE A 471 8.86 15.27 -56.14
CA PHE A 471 7.54 15.84 -55.80
C PHE A 471 7.32 16.69 -54.54
N TRP A 472 6.96 17.97 -54.81
CA TRP A 472 6.07 18.81 -54.01
C TRP A 472 4.74 18.11 -53.68
N GLY A 473 4.11 18.45 -52.54
CA GLY A 473 2.72 18.06 -52.28
C GLY A 473 2.15 18.44 -50.90
N TRP A 474 1.93 19.74 -50.69
CA TRP A 474 1.23 20.39 -49.55
C TRP A 474 1.99 20.51 -48.21
#